data_AF-A0A497TDL0-F1
#
_entry.id   AF-A0A497TDL0-F1
#
_cell.length_a   1.000
_cell.length_b   1.000
_cell.length_c   1.000
_cell.angle_alpha   90.00
_cell.angle_beta   90.00
_cell.angle_gamma   90.00
#
_symmetry.space_group_name_H-M   'P 1'
#
loop_
_entity.id
_entity.type
_entity.pdbx_description
1 polymer ?
#
loop_
_entity_poly.entity_id
_entity_poly.type
_entity_poly.pdbx_seq_one_letter_code
_entity_poly.pdbx_strand_id
1 'polypeptide(L)' 'MAEEIVKMNYILRGYEVIRTGKGHDFRVRKRDLFTGKVKESKLIEVKSGKAKLSKLQEKIKRKKKNYKVERVQPLFY' A
#
# COMPACT_ATOMS: atom_id res chain seq x y z
N MET A 1 2.79 -12.43 -6.95
CA MET A 1 1.81 -11.93 -7.94
C MET A 1 1.07 -10.66 -7.49
N ALA A 2 0.04 -10.70 -6.62
CA ALA A 2 -0.76 -9.49 -6.31
C ALA A 2 0.06 -8.35 -5.66
N GLU A 3 0.89 -8.66 -4.68
CA GLU A 3 1.79 -7.71 -4.03
C GLU A 3 2.81 -7.09 -4.99
N GLU A 4 3.33 -7.87 -5.95
CA GLU A 4 4.31 -7.41 -6.93
C GLU A 4 3.68 -6.44 -7.94
N ILE A 5 2.46 -6.71 -8.39
CA ILE A 5 1.71 -5.80 -9.27
C ILE A 5 1.52 -4.44 -8.57
N VAL A 6 1.09 -4.44 -7.31
CA VAL A 6 0.90 -3.22 -6.53
C VAL A 6 2.24 -2.49 -6.33
N LYS A 7 3.31 -3.22 -5.98
CA LYS A 7 4.66 -2.67 -5.83
C LYS A 7 5.12 -2.00 -7.14
N MET A 8 5.03 -2.68 -8.27
CA MET A 8 5.41 -2.14 -9.58
C MET A 8 4.60 -0.89 -9.92
N ASN A 9 3.28 -0.90 -9.71
CA ASN A 9 2.42 0.24 -9.96
C ASN A 9 2.84 1.49 -9.15
N TYR A 10 3.24 1.32 -7.89
CA TYR A 10 3.73 2.43 -7.08
C TYR A 10 5.11 2.92 -7.52
N ILE A 11 6.03 2.00 -7.84
CA ILE A 11 7.37 2.34 -8.35
C ILE A 11 7.25 3.15 -9.65
N LEU A 12 6.43 2.69 -10.61
CA LEU A 12 6.19 3.39 -11.88
C LEU A 12 5.57 4.79 -11.70
N ARG A 13 4.83 5.01 -10.60
CA ARG A 13 4.26 6.33 -10.24
C ARG A 13 5.26 7.24 -9.50
N GLY A 14 6.51 6.80 -9.35
CA GLY A 14 7.58 7.52 -8.67
C GLY A 14 7.51 7.45 -7.15
N TYR A 15 6.93 6.39 -6.58
CA TYR A 15 6.96 6.15 -5.13
C TYR A 15 8.12 5.21 -4.76
N GLU A 16 8.78 5.54 -3.66
CA GLU A 16 9.61 4.61 -2.91
C GLU A 16 8.71 3.61 -2.18
N VAL A 17 8.90 2.31 -2.42
CA VAL A 17 8.09 1.24 -1.81
C VAL A 17 8.93 0.46 -0.82
N ILE A 18 8.53 0.49 0.46
CA ILE A 18 9.18 -0.24 1.55
C ILE A 18 8.23 -1.33 2.01
N ARG A 19 8.67 -2.60 1.96
CA ARG A 19 7.88 -3.72 2.52
C ARG A 19 7.87 -3.63 4.04
N THR A 20 6.69 -3.84 4.62
CA THR A 20 6.48 -3.89 6.06
C THR A 20 5.95 -5.26 6.45
N GLY A 21 5.88 -5.55 7.76
CA GLY A 21 5.44 -6.87 8.25
C GLY A 21 4.38 -6.84 9.35
N LYS A 22 3.90 -5.65 9.76
CA LYS A 22 2.91 -5.52 10.84
C LYS A 22 1.74 -4.62 10.43
N GLY A 23 0.66 -5.28 10.01
CA GLY A 23 -0.66 -4.68 9.79
C GLY A 23 -0.83 -3.84 8.51
N HIS A 24 0.18 -3.83 7.65
CA HIS A 24 0.17 -3.35 6.26
C HIS A 24 1.33 -4.04 5.53
N ASP A 25 1.23 -4.18 4.21
CA ASP A 25 2.22 -4.86 3.40
C ASP A 25 3.32 -3.91 2.92
N PHE A 26 2.95 -2.66 2.63
CA PHE A 26 3.89 -1.65 2.15
C PHE A 26 3.69 -0.29 2.80
N ARG A 27 4.79 0.44 2.96
CA ARG A 27 4.79 1.88 3.10
C ARG A 27 5.30 2.49 1.81
N VAL A 28 4.48 3.33 1.19
CA VAL A 28 4.84 4.03 -0.05
C VAL A 28 5.07 5.51 0.24
N ARG A 29 6.16 6.07 -0.25
CA ARG A 29 6.52 7.48 -0.08
C ARG A 29 6.83 8.13 -1.41
N LYS A 30 6.30 9.32 -1.64
CA LYS A 30 6.69 10.15 -2.78
C LYS A 30 7.46 11.35 -2.27
N ARG A 31 8.65 11.57 -2.81
CA ARG A 31 9.46 12.74 -2.50
C ARG A 31 9.26 13.81 -3.57
N ASP A 32 9.34 15.04 -3.12
CA ASP A 32 9.49 16.19 -4.00
C ASP A 32 10.92 16.20 -4.55
N LEU A 33 11.07 16.24 -5.87
CA LEU A 33 12.38 16.11 -6.54
C LEU A 33 13.28 17.33 -6.34
N PHE A 34 12.69 18.50 -6.06
CA PHE A 34 13.44 19.75 -5.88
C PHE A 34 13.89 19.94 -4.44
N THR A 35 13.06 19.53 -3.47
CA THR A 35 13.33 19.75 -2.03
C THR A 35 13.76 18.49 -1.27
N GLY A 36 13.63 17.31 -1.88
CA GLY A 36 13.88 16.01 -1.25
C GLY A 36 12.90 15.62 -0.14
N LYS A 37 11.94 16.49 0.20
CA LYS A 37 10.97 16.28 1.29
C LYS A 37 9.92 15.25 0.88
N VAL A 38 9.44 14.45 1.85
CA VAL A 38 8.33 13.51 1.62
C VAL A 38 7.04 14.30 1.45
N LYS A 39 6.51 14.33 0.22
CA LYS A 39 5.25 15.00 -0.11
C LYS A 39 4.05 14.10 0.18
N GLU A 40 4.18 12.80 -0.03
CA GLU A 40 3.13 11.83 0.27
C GLU A 40 3.69 10.59 0.98
N SER A 41 2.91 10.07 1.93
CA SER A 41 3.22 8.83 2.64
C SER A 41 1.94 8.05 2.88
N LYS A 42 1.83 6.83 2.35
CA LYS A 42 0.65 5.97 2.50
C LYS A 42 1.05 4.61 3.04
N LEU A 43 0.17 4.02 3.84
CA LEU A 43 0.27 2.62 4.29
C LEU A 43 -0.65 1.80 3.39
N ILE A 44 -0.09 0.83 2.67
CA ILE A 44 -0.79 0.04 1.68
C ILE A 44 -0.94 -1.38 2.19
N GLU A 45 -2.17 -1.86 2.18
CA GLU A 45 -2.53 -3.26 2.40
C GLU A 45 -3.11 -3.82 1.12
N VAL A 46 -2.58 -4.94 0.66
CA VAL A 46 -2.96 -5.61 -0.58
C VAL A 46 -3.88 -6.77 -0.24
N LYS A 47 -5.05 -6.79 -0.88
CA LYS A 47 -5.99 -7.90 -0.76
C LYS A 47 -6.38 -8.43 -2.13
N SER A 48 -6.33 -9.74 -2.30
CA SER A 48 -6.85 -10.39 -3.50
C SER A 48 -8.36 -10.53 -3.40
N GLY A 49 -9.09 -10.07 -4.43
CA GLY A 49 -10.55 -10.19 -4.53
C GLY A 49 -11.31 -9.63 -3.31
N LYS A 50 -12.23 -10.45 -2.76
CA LYS A 50 -13.09 -10.11 -1.62
C LYS A 50 -12.46 -10.41 -0.24
N ALA A 51 -11.15 -10.67 -0.18
CA ALA A 51 -10.49 -10.97 1.09
C ALA A 51 -10.72 -9.84 2.12
N LYS A 52 -11.11 -10.23 3.34
CA LYS A 52 -11.39 -9.30 4.45
C LYS A 52 -10.08 -8.86 5.11
N LEU A 53 -10.12 -7.70 5.76
CA LEU A 53 -9.02 -7.25 6.61
C LEU A 53 -9.01 -8.06 7.91
N SER A 54 -7.84 -8.27 8.49
CA SER A 54 -7.74 -8.79 9.85
C SER A 54 -8.15 -7.72 10.87
N LYS A 55 -8.54 -8.14 12.09
CA LYS A 55 -8.88 -7.21 13.19
C LYS A 55 -7.79 -6.15 13.44
N LEU A 56 -6.52 -6.55 13.31
CA LEU A 56 -5.37 -5.63 13.44
C LEU A 56 -5.34 -4.60 12.31
N GLN A 57 -5.53 -5.04 11.06
CA GLN A 57 -5.56 -4.17 9.88
C GLN A 57 -6.72 -3.19 9.94
N GLU A 58 -7.90 -3.62 10.38
CA GLU A 58 -9.06 -2.73 10.59
C GLU A 58 -8.77 -1.68 11.67
N LYS A 59 -8.16 -2.08 12.79
CA LYS A 59 -7.77 -1.14 13.85
C LYS A 59 -6.77 -0.10 13.35
N ILE A 60 -5.77 -0.53 12.56
CA ILE A 60 -4.78 0.37 11.98
C ILE A 60 -5.43 1.29 10.95
N LYS A 61 -6.31 0.77 10.08
CA LYS A 61 -7.07 1.57 9.12
C LYS A 61 -7.88 2.67 9.80
N ARG A 62 -8.52 2.36 10.93
CA ARG A 62 -9.25 3.36 11.73
C ARG A 62 -8.32 4.39 12.37
N LYS A 63 -7.14 3.97 12.82
CA LYS A 63 -6.16 4.85 13.51
C LYS A 63 -5.34 5.72 12.55
N LYS A 64 -5.12 5.27 11.32
CA LYS A 64 -4.21 5.89 10.35
C LYS A 64 -5.00 6.37 9.13
N LYS A 65 -5.19 7.69 9.03
CA LYS A 65 -5.91 8.34 7.91
C LYS A 65 -5.27 8.07 6.54
N ASN A 66 -3.98 7.77 6.49
CA ASN A 66 -3.24 7.48 5.27
C ASN A 66 -3.17 5.98 4.92
N TYR A 67 -4.03 5.16 5.53
CA TYR A 67 -4.13 3.73 5.25
C TYR A 67 -5.03 3.47 4.05
N LYS A 68 -4.51 2.76 3.04
CA LYS A 68 -5.22 2.42 1.81
C LYS A 68 -5.19 0.91 1.58
N VAL A 69 -6.33 0.37 1.17
CA VAL A 69 -6.45 -1.04 0.78
C VAL A 69 -6.50 -1.09 -0.74
N GLU A 70 -5.54 -1.78 -1.35
CA GLU A 70 -5.49 -2.04 -2.78
C GLU A 70 -6.05 -3.44 -3.04
N ARG A 71 -7.15 -3.51 -3.79
CA ARG A 71 -7.78 -4.78 -4.16
C ARG A 71 -7.36 -5.19 -5.55
N VAL A 72 -6.58 -6.26 -5.64
CA VAL A 72 -6.20 -6.85 -6.92
C VAL A 72 -7.24 -7.90 -7.27
N GLN A 73 -7.96 -7.71 -8.38
CA GLN A 73 -8.86 -8.73 -8.90
C GLN A 73 -8.00 -9.83 -9.56
N PRO A 74 -8.18 -11.11 -9.18
CA PRO A 74 -7.63 -12.19 -9.98
C PRO A 74 -8.33 -12.17 -11.34
N LEU A 75 -7.55 -12.12 -12.42
CA LEU A 75 -8.07 -11.98 -13.78
C LEU A 75 -8.77 -13.26 -14.31
N PHE A 76 -8.82 -14.34 -13.51
CA PHE A 76 -9.40 -15.62 -13.89
C PHE A 76 -10.21 -16.20 -12.72
N TYR A 77 -11.48 -16.53 -12.98
CA TYR A 77 -12.34 -17.40 -12.18
C TYR A 77 -12.62 -18.65 -13.02
#